data_AF-A0A521X628-F1
#
_entry.id   AF-A0A521X628-F1
#
_cell.length_a   1.000
_cell.length_b   1.000
_cell.length_c   1.000
_cell.angle_alpha   90.00
_cell.angle_beta   90.00
_cell.angle_gamma   90.00
#
_symmetry.space_group_name_H-M   'P 1'
#
loop_
_entity.id
_entity.type
_entity.pdbx_description
1 polymer ?
#
loop_
_entity_poly.entity_id
_entity_poly.type
_entity_poly.pdbx_seq_one_letter_code
_entity_poly.pdbx_strand_id
1 'polypeptide(L)'
;MKRLASWKVSDDFWARVEPLIPERQRDSEKTYKRKSGGGRKRQDPRKVFEGILYVLRTGCQWKAVPKSEYGSSSSIHQYFLEWQAMGVFEQLWRASLLEYDELEGIAWEWQSLDSTMIKAPLALESVGRNPGDRGKKGSKRSVLADEKGLPLSIVISGENTHDVKLLAATLVGVIIDRPSEDLTKQNLCLDAGYVGVTAQREIEERGYVPHVRTRGEEIEEQDKNPDFKARRWVVEVCHAWFNRFRKLLVRYEKMQRSYLGLLMLAASVIVLRKIKRQNKGNIIYG
;
A
#
# COMPACT_ATOMS: atom_id res chain seq x y z
N MET A 1 -5.60 -29.78 0.90
CA MET A 1 -4.34 -28.98 0.84
C MET A 1 -4.29 -28.05 2.05
N LYS A 2 -3.19 -28.02 2.80
CA LYS A 2 -3.09 -27.27 4.08
C LYS A 2 -3.04 -25.76 3.80
N ARG A 3 -3.95 -24.99 4.38
CA ARG A 3 -3.97 -23.52 4.25
C ARG A 3 -2.69 -22.94 4.84
N LEU A 4 -1.88 -22.25 4.03
CA LEU A 4 -0.71 -21.52 4.51
C LEU A 4 -1.18 -20.41 5.46
N ALA A 5 -0.47 -20.24 6.58
CA ALA A 5 -0.73 -19.16 7.52
C ALA A 5 -0.56 -17.80 6.82
N SER A 6 -1.24 -16.77 7.32
CA SER A 6 -1.35 -15.52 6.58
C SER A 6 -0.07 -14.66 6.55
N TRP A 7 1.04 -15.19 7.04
CA TRP A 7 2.37 -14.60 7.08
C TRP A 7 3.45 -15.51 6.48
N LYS A 8 3.08 -16.66 5.91
CA LYS A 8 4.02 -17.56 5.23
C LYS A 8 4.19 -17.17 3.77
N VAL A 9 5.43 -17.17 3.29
CA VAL A 9 5.77 -16.86 1.90
C VAL A 9 5.85 -18.16 1.10
N SER A 10 4.95 -18.33 0.13
CA SER A 10 5.01 -19.44 -0.82
C SER A 10 6.17 -19.26 -1.80
N ASP A 11 6.61 -20.34 -2.43
CA ASP A 11 7.67 -20.28 -3.45
C ASP A 11 7.27 -19.36 -4.61
N ASP A 12 6.02 -19.42 -5.07
CA ASP A 12 5.50 -18.51 -6.09
C ASP A 12 5.61 -17.02 -5.68
N PHE A 13 5.39 -16.70 -4.40
CA PHE A 13 5.49 -15.31 -3.95
C PHE A 13 6.96 -14.92 -3.83
N TRP A 14 7.80 -15.82 -3.33
CA TRP A 14 9.24 -15.59 -3.27
C TRP A 14 9.84 -15.37 -4.67
N ALA A 15 9.42 -16.13 -5.68
CA ALA A 15 9.90 -15.98 -7.05
C ALA A 15 9.63 -14.58 -7.66
N ARG A 16 8.60 -13.86 -7.18
CA ARG A 16 8.32 -12.47 -7.57
C ARG A 16 9.17 -11.46 -6.79
N VAL A 17 9.56 -11.81 -5.57
CA VAL A 17 10.30 -10.93 -4.66
C VAL A 17 11.81 -11.03 -4.86
N GLU A 18 12.32 -12.24 -5.04
CA GLU A 18 13.75 -12.56 -5.14
C GLU A 18 14.49 -11.71 -6.18
N PRO A 19 13.98 -11.50 -7.41
CA PRO A 19 14.66 -10.68 -8.41
C PRO A 19 14.77 -9.20 -8.03
N LEU A 20 13.91 -8.73 -7.11
CA LEU A 20 13.90 -7.35 -6.64
C LEU A 20 14.84 -7.12 -5.46
N ILE A 21 15.40 -8.19 -4.88
CA ILE A 21 16.32 -8.07 -3.74
C ILE A 21 17.68 -7.63 -4.25
N PRO A 22 18.18 -6.45 -3.83
CA PRO A 22 19.43 -5.93 -4.34
C PRO A 22 20.62 -6.75 -3.85
N GLU A 23 21.50 -7.11 -4.78
CA GLU A 23 22.78 -7.70 -4.44
C GLU A 23 23.68 -6.67 -3.79
N ARG A 24 23.95 -6.83 -2.49
CA ARG A 24 24.81 -5.89 -1.78
C ARG A 24 26.28 -6.15 -2.10
N GLN A 25 26.81 -5.31 -2.98
CA GLN A 25 28.22 -5.23 -3.34
C GLN A 25 29.06 -4.59 -2.22
N ARG A 26 30.36 -4.89 -2.19
CA ARG A 26 31.31 -4.19 -1.34
C ARG A 26 31.56 -2.82 -1.95
N ASP A 27 31.58 -1.81 -1.09
CA ASP A 27 31.90 -0.45 -1.46
C ASP A 27 33.40 -0.37 -1.76
N SER A 28 33.77 -0.07 -3.00
CA SER A 28 35.16 0.01 -3.45
C SER A 28 35.95 1.12 -2.76
N GLU A 29 35.27 2.14 -2.24
CA GLU A 29 35.89 3.31 -1.59
C GLU A 29 36.12 3.08 -0.08
N LYS A 30 35.57 2.00 0.49
CA LYS A 30 35.73 1.69 1.92
C LYS A 30 36.85 0.70 2.17
N THR A 31 37.81 1.09 3.01
CA THR A 31 38.83 0.18 3.54
C THR A 31 38.22 -0.75 4.59
N TYR A 32 37.99 -2.00 4.21
CA TYR A 32 37.48 -3.02 5.13
C TYR A 32 38.60 -3.66 5.96
N LYS A 33 38.47 -3.66 7.30
CA LYS A 33 39.41 -4.35 8.20
C LYS A 33 39.49 -5.87 8.00
N ARG A 34 38.45 -6.49 7.40
CA ARG A 34 38.37 -7.95 7.20
C ARG A 34 38.36 -8.29 5.71
N LYS A 35 39.05 -9.39 5.35
CA LYS A 35 39.01 -9.99 4.01
C LYS A 35 37.57 -10.20 3.53
N SER A 36 37.39 -10.29 2.21
CA SER A 36 36.09 -10.65 1.64
C SER A 36 35.60 -11.97 2.25
N GLY A 37 34.35 -12.02 2.69
CA GLY A 37 33.78 -13.16 3.40
C GLY A 37 34.17 -13.33 4.89
N GLY A 38 35.07 -12.51 5.45
CA GLY A 38 35.52 -12.63 6.86
C GLY A 38 34.54 -12.08 7.92
N GLY A 39 33.36 -11.63 7.51
CA GLY A 39 32.30 -11.16 8.40
C GLY A 39 31.37 -12.28 8.85
N ARG A 40 30.44 -11.97 9.76
CA ARG A 40 29.32 -12.89 10.05
C ARG A 40 28.54 -13.12 8.75
N LYS A 41 28.23 -14.39 8.44
CA LYS A 41 27.39 -14.73 7.28
C LYS A 41 26.08 -13.93 7.35
N ARG A 42 25.66 -13.40 6.21
CA ARG A 42 24.41 -12.65 6.10
C ARG A 42 23.23 -13.57 6.38
N GLN A 43 22.13 -12.99 6.83
CA GLN A 43 20.87 -13.71 6.89
C GLN A 43 20.39 -14.00 5.47
N ASP A 44 19.73 -15.15 5.31
CA ASP A 44 19.01 -15.51 4.10
C ASP A 44 17.94 -14.42 3.78
N PRO A 45 17.98 -13.79 2.60
CA PRO A 45 17.00 -12.80 2.17
C PRO A 45 15.56 -13.29 2.28
N ARG A 46 15.30 -14.57 1.97
CA ARG A 46 13.94 -15.13 2.10
C ARG A 46 13.47 -15.10 3.54
N LYS A 47 14.31 -15.50 4.48
CA LYS A 47 14.01 -15.44 5.92
C LYS A 47 13.79 -14.03 6.43
N VAL A 48 14.57 -13.08 5.92
CA VAL A 48 14.39 -11.65 6.22
C VAL A 48 13.02 -11.19 5.73
N PHE A 49 12.66 -11.48 4.47
CA PHE A 49 11.37 -11.10 3.89
C PHE A 49 10.19 -11.76 4.63
N GLU A 50 10.29 -13.05 4.94
CA GLU A 50 9.33 -13.77 5.78
C GLU A 50 9.15 -13.09 7.15
N GLY A 51 10.24 -12.66 7.78
CA GLY A 51 10.20 -11.92 9.05
C GLY A 51 9.53 -10.55 8.94
N ILE A 52 9.77 -9.81 7.85
CA ILE A 52 9.10 -8.53 7.58
C ILE A 52 7.59 -8.74 7.38
N LEU A 53 7.20 -9.75 6.58
CA LEU A 53 5.80 -10.08 6.36
C LEU A 53 5.11 -10.54 7.66
N TYR A 54 5.82 -11.29 8.51
CA TYR A 54 5.34 -11.67 9.83
C TYR A 54 5.02 -10.44 10.70
N VAL A 55 5.93 -9.46 10.76
CA VAL A 55 5.69 -8.18 11.47
C VAL A 55 4.48 -7.47 10.89
N LEU A 56 4.42 -7.31 9.56
CA LEU A 56 3.34 -6.63 8.85
C LEU A 56 1.96 -7.26 9.16
N ARG A 57 1.87 -8.58 9.15
CA ARG A 57 0.63 -9.33 9.36
C ARG A 57 0.19 -9.40 10.81
N THR A 58 1.11 -9.72 11.72
CA THR A 58 0.78 -9.91 13.14
C THR A 58 0.71 -8.60 13.92
N GLY A 59 1.39 -7.56 13.45
CA GLY A 59 1.51 -6.28 14.16
C GLY A 59 2.47 -6.34 15.35
N CYS A 60 3.24 -7.42 15.52
CA CYS A 60 4.19 -7.51 16.62
C CYS A 60 5.26 -6.40 16.51
N GLN A 61 5.86 -6.05 17.65
CA GLN A 61 7.02 -5.17 17.63
C GLN A 61 8.19 -5.86 16.91
N TRP A 62 9.07 -5.08 16.27
CA TRP A 62 10.25 -5.61 15.58
C TRP A 62 11.10 -6.51 16.50
N LYS A 63 11.28 -6.12 17.77
CA LYS A 63 12.04 -6.91 18.76
C LYS A 63 11.34 -8.20 19.19
N ALA A 64 10.05 -8.36 18.92
CA ALA A 64 9.27 -9.53 19.27
C ALA A 64 9.20 -10.59 18.14
N VAL A 65 9.92 -10.36 17.03
CA VAL A 65 10.01 -11.34 15.94
C VAL A 65 10.70 -12.61 16.44
N PRO A 66 10.11 -13.81 16.22
CA PRO A 66 10.69 -15.07 16.68
C PRO A 66 12.08 -15.33 16.09
N LYS A 67 13.11 -15.23 16.93
CA LYS A 67 14.50 -15.39 16.52
C LYS A 67 14.82 -16.79 16.00
N SER A 68 14.18 -17.81 16.53
CA SER A 68 14.34 -19.20 16.09
C SER A 68 13.82 -19.43 14.67
N GLU A 69 12.82 -18.67 14.21
CA GLU A 69 12.20 -18.85 12.89
C GLU A 69 12.83 -17.97 11.80
N TYR A 70 13.03 -16.68 12.09
CA TYR A 70 13.45 -15.67 11.09
C TYR A 70 14.86 -15.12 11.34
N GLY A 71 15.43 -15.41 12.51
CA GLY A 71 16.73 -14.91 12.94
C GLY A 71 16.67 -13.55 13.64
N SER A 72 17.77 -12.80 13.60
CA SER A 72 17.96 -11.57 14.40
C SER A 72 16.96 -10.48 14.02
N SER A 73 16.11 -10.07 14.96
CA SER A 73 15.16 -8.96 14.79
C SER A 73 15.82 -7.65 14.36
N SER A 74 16.99 -7.34 14.91
CA SER A 74 17.74 -6.13 14.57
C SER A 74 18.22 -6.16 13.11
N SER A 75 18.64 -7.33 12.65
CA SER A 75 19.06 -7.53 11.27
C SER A 75 17.88 -7.46 10.31
N ILE A 76 16.75 -8.09 10.64
CA ILE A 76 15.51 -8.01 9.85
C ILE A 76 15.06 -6.55 9.69
N HIS A 77 15.01 -5.78 10.78
CA HIS A 77 14.63 -4.37 10.72
C HIS A 77 15.65 -3.53 9.94
N GLN A 78 16.94 -3.81 10.05
CA GLN A 78 17.96 -3.15 9.23
C GLN A 78 17.75 -3.41 7.74
N TYR A 79 17.56 -4.67 7.34
CA TYR A 79 17.25 -5.02 5.95
C TYR A 79 15.96 -4.37 5.47
N PHE A 80 14.92 -4.32 6.30
CA PHE A 80 13.68 -3.62 5.97
C PHE A 80 13.94 -2.16 5.59
N LEU A 81 14.75 -1.45 6.38
CA LEU A 81 15.11 -0.06 6.10
C LEU A 81 15.99 0.07 4.84
N GLU A 82 16.96 -0.84 4.66
CA GLU A 82 17.82 -0.87 3.46
C GLU A 82 16.99 -1.10 2.19
N TRP A 83 16.10 -2.09 2.20
CA TRP A 83 15.22 -2.42 1.07
C TRP A 83 14.17 -1.35 0.80
N GLN A 84 13.64 -0.71 1.84
CA GLN A 84 12.76 0.45 1.69
C GLN A 84 13.50 1.59 1.00
N ALA A 85 14.73 1.91 1.43
CA ALA A 85 15.54 2.96 0.83
C ALA A 85 15.93 2.66 -0.62
N MET A 86 16.04 1.38 -0.99
CA MET A 86 16.32 0.91 -2.35
C MET A 86 15.04 0.73 -3.20
N GLY A 87 13.87 1.08 -2.68
CA GLY A 87 12.61 1.02 -3.43
C GLY A 87 12.07 -0.39 -3.68
N VAL A 88 12.55 -1.41 -2.98
CA VAL A 88 12.15 -2.82 -3.21
C VAL A 88 10.64 -3.02 -3.08
N PHE A 89 10.00 -2.40 -2.09
CA PHE A 89 8.56 -2.54 -1.86
C PHE A 89 7.71 -1.80 -2.89
N GLU A 90 8.21 -0.68 -3.40
CA GLU A 90 7.57 0.08 -4.48
C GLU A 90 7.64 -0.70 -5.79
N GLN A 91 8.82 -1.23 -6.13
CA GLN A 91 9.02 -2.10 -7.29
C GLN A 91 8.15 -3.35 -7.21
N LEU A 92 8.02 -3.97 -6.03
CA LEU A 92 7.16 -5.13 -5.83
C LEU A 92 5.68 -4.79 -6.05
N TRP A 93 5.22 -3.63 -5.57
CA TRP A 93 3.84 -3.19 -5.79
C TRP A 93 3.59 -2.86 -7.28
N ARG A 94 4.53 -2.17 -7.94
CA ARG A 94 4.49 -1.91 -9.38
C ARG A 94 4.41 -3.20 -10.18
N ALA A 95 5.31 -4.14 -9.94
CA ALA A 95 5.33 -5.43 -10.62
C ALA A 95 4.03 -6.22 -10.40
N SER A 96 3.49 -6.17 -9.18
CA SER A 96 2.21 -6.83 -8.86
C SER A 96 1.03 -6.22 -9.64
N LEU A 97 0.99 -4.90 -9.79
CA LEU A 97 -0.06 -4.22 -10.56
C LEU A 97 0.05 -4.51 -12.05
N LEU A 98 1.26 -4.49 -12.62
CA LEU A 98 1.49 -4.86 -14.02
C LEU A 98 1.07 -6.30 -14.31
N GLU A 99 1.44 -7.24 -13.43
CA GLU A 99 1.02 -8.64 -13.55
C GLU A 99 -0.51 -8.79 -13.44
N TYR A 100 -1.14 -8.03 -12.54
CA TYR A 100 -2.61 -8.03 -12.44
C TYR A 100 -3.26 -7.49 -13.71
N ASP A 101 -2.73 -6.40 -14.26
CA ASP A 101 -3.26 -5.79 -15.48
C ASP A 101 -3.16 -6.75 -16.66
N GLU A 102 -2.03 -7.44 -16.80
CA GLU A 102 -1.83 -8.45 -17.84
C GLU A 102 -2.80 -9.64 -17.72
N LEU A 103 -3.03 -10.14 -16.50
CA LEU A 103 -3.80 -11.38 -16.28
C LEU A 103 -5.30 -11.16 -16.11
N GLU A 104 -5.70 -10.05 -15.49
CA GLU A 104 -7.09 -9.80 -15.07
C GLU A 104 -7.65 -8.45 -15.58
N GLY A 105 -6.78 -7.54 -16.04
CA GLY A 105 -7.09 -6.16 -16.43
C GLY A 105 -7.47 -5.28 -15.24
N ILE A 106 -6.80 -4.14 -15.07
CA ILE A 106 -7.21 -3.13 -14.07
C ILE A 106 -8.47 -2.42 -14.57
N ALA A 107 -9.42 -2.17 -13.65
CA ALA A 107 -10.66 -1.47 -13.99
C ALA A 107 -10.43 0.05 -14.05
N TRP A 108 -9.80 0.51 -15.14
CA TRP A 108 -9.45 1.92 -15.38
C TRP A 108 -10.64 2.83 -15.69
N GLU A 109 -11.84 2.29 -15.92
CA GLU A 109 -13.00 3.15 -16.19
C GLU A 109 -13.52 3.86 -14.93
N TRP A 110 -13.45 3.20 -13.77
CA TRP A 110 -13.97 3.71 -12.50
C TRP A 110 -12.95 3.58 -11.38
N GLN A 111 -12.62 4.71 -10.76
CA GLN A 111 -11.77 4.76 -9.58
C GLN A 111 -12.49 5.46 -8.45
N SER A 112 -12.09 5.15 -7.22
CA SER A 112 -12.53 5.85 -6.02
C SER A 112 -11.34 6.26 -5.18
N LEU A 113 -11.41 7.45 -4.61
CA LEU A 113 -10.37 7.96 -3.71
C LEU A 113 -10.99 8.41 -2.40
N ASP A 114 -10.35 7.99 -1.32
CA ASP A 114 -10.70 8.43 0.02
C ASP A 114 -9.45 8.47 0.90
N SER A 115 -9.55 9.22 1.99
CA SER A 115 -8.51 9.36 2.99
C SER A 115 -9.03 8.92 4.35
N THR A 116 -8.27 8.08 5.03
CA THR A 116 -8.59 7.62 6.37
C THR A 116 -7.57 8.09 7.40
N MET A 117 -8.03 8.37 8.61
CA MET A 117 -7.19 8.79 9.73
C MET A 117 -6.60 7.58 10.45
N ILE A 118 -5.29 7.61 10.68
CA ILE A 118 -4.55 6.54 11.37
C ILE A 118 -3.90 7.12 12.62
N LYS A 119 -4.11 6.48 13.77
CA LYS A 119 -3.44 6.85 15.02
C LYS A 119 -1.93 6.66 14.87
N ALA A 120 -1.15 7.67 15.24
CA ALA A 120 0.29 7.71 15.01
C ALA A 120 1.06 8.18 16.26
N PRO A 121 0.97 7.47 17.39
CA PRO A 121 1.44 7.96 18.69
C PRO A 121 2.96 8.19 18.76
N LEU A 122 3.75 7.43 18.01
CA LEU A 122 5.21 7.51 18.02
C LEU A 122 5.80 8.19 16.79
N ALA A 123 4.96 8.56 15.82
CA ALA A 123 5.42 9.12 14.56
C ALA A 123 5.98 10.54 14.77
N LEU A 124 7.07 10.81 14.04
CA LEU A 124 7.80 12.08 14.06
C LEU A 124 7.54 12.89 12.78
N GLU A 125 7.21 12.22 11.68
CA GLU A 125 6.98 12.81 10.35
C GLU A 125 5.55 12.55 9.87
N SER A 126 5.00 13.47 9.06
CA SER A 126 3.66 13.37 8.46
C SER A 126 2.59 13.07 9.51
N VAL A 127 2.61 13.84 10.59
CA VAL A 127 1.64 13.77 11.69
C VAL A 127 1.04 15.14 11.97
N GLY A 128 -0.21 15.16 12.41
CA GLY A 128 -0.90 16.36 12.89
C GLY A 128 -1.74 16.04 14.12
N ARG A 129 -2.32 17.07 14.75
CA ARG A 129 -3.27 16.89 15.84
C ARG A 129 -4.62 16.54 15.24
N ASN A 130 -5.22 15.45 15.67
CA ASN A 130 -6.54 15.03 15.20
C ASN A 130 -7.66 15.69 16.01
N PRO A 131 -8.45 16.62 15.44
CA PRO A 131 -9.54 17.27 16.16
C PRO A 131 -10.60 16.28 16.65
N GLY A 132 -10.88 15.23 15.86
CA GLY A 132 -11.84 14.17 16.18
C GLY A 132 -11.36 13.16 17.23
N ASP A 133 -10.06 13.09 17.54
CA ASP A 133 -9.50 12.25 18.62
C ASP A 133 -8.76 13.10 19.67
N ARG A 134 -9.43 14.17 20.15
CA ARG A 134 -8.95 15.02 21.27
C ARG A 134 -7.54 15.58 21.06
N GLY A 135 -7.17 15.87 19.82
CA GLY A 135 -5.87 16.41 19.45
C GLY A 135 -4.71 15.41 19.48
N LYS A 136 -4.97 14.10 19.57
CA LYS A 136 -3.91 13.07 19.52
C LYS A 136 -3.19 13.08 18.17
N LYS A 137 -1.93 12.62 18.16
CA LYS A 137 -1.11 12.51 16.95
C LYS A 137 -1.71 11.48 15.99
N GLY A 138 -2.02 11.93 14.77
CA GLY A 138 -2.53 11.11 13.68
C GLY A 138 -1.85 11.42 12.35
N SER A 139 -1.92 10.46 11.43
CA SER A 139 -1.57 10.61 10.03
C SER A 139 -2.79 10.34 9.18
N LYS A 140 -2.94 11.08 8.07
CA LYS A 140 -3.91 10.73 7.02
C LYS A 140 -3.25 9.78 6.03
N ARG A 141 -3.97 8.73 5.64
CA ARG A 141 -3.62 7.84 4.53
C ARG A 141 -4.68 7.99 3.45
N SER A 142 -4.28 8.60 2.33
CA SER A 142 -5.09 8.68 1.12
C SER A 142 -4.78 7.53 0.19
N VAL A 143 -5.80 6.93 -0.41
CA VAL A 143 -5.66 5.81 -1.34
C VAL A 143 -6.54 6.06 -2.55
N LEU A 144 -5.99 5.86 -3.74
CA LEU A 144 -6.77 5.70 -4.98
C LEU A 144 -6.93 4.21 -5.24
N ALA A 145 -8.15 3.77 -5.48
CA ALA A 145 -8.46 2.39 -5.82
C ALA A 145 -9.23 2.29 -7.14
N ASP A 146 -8.99 1.23 -7.91
CA ASP A 146 -9.81 0.86 -9.07
C ASP A 146 -11.18 0.27 -8.64
N GLU A 147 -12.08 0.02 -9.59
CA GLU A 147 -13.41 -0.57 -9.31
C GLU A 147 -13.35 -1.95 -8.65
N LYS A 148 -12.24 -2.68 -8.81
CA LYS A 148 -12.00 -3.98 -8.17
C LYS A 148 -11.37 -3.84 -6.79
N GLY A 149 -11.10 -2.63 -6.30
CA GLY A 149 -10.50 -2.34 -5.00
C GLY A 149 -9.00 -2.60 -4.93
N LEU A 150 -8.29 -2.50 -6.06
CA LEU A 150 -6.83 -2.53 -6.13
C LEU A 150 -6.27 -1.16 -5.71
N PRO A 151 -5.33 -1.09 -4.77
CA PRO A 151 -4.64 0.15 -4.48
C PRO A 151 -3.74 0.53 -5.66
N LEU A 152 -4.05 1.65 -6.32
CA LEU A 152 -3.28 2.22 -7.44
C LEU A 152 -2.28 3.29 -6.99
N SER A 153 -2.62 4.02 -5.93
CA SER A 153 -1.79 5.07 -5.32
C SER A 153 -2.05 5.15 -3.82
N ILE A 154 -1.01 5.51 -3.05
CA ILE A 154 -1.08 5.68 -1.60
C ILE A 154 -0.20 6.87 -1.20
N VAL A 155 -0.79 7.84 -0.52
CA VAL A 155 -0.07 9.00 0.04
C VAL A 155 -0.33 9.09 1.55
N ILE A 156 0.73 9.43 2.29
CA ILE A 156 0.65 9.70 3.73
C ILE A 156 0.91 11.19 3.94
N SER A 157 0.07 11.84 4.75
CA SER A 157 0.28 13.22 5.18
C SER A 157 0.01 13.39 6.67
N GLY A 158 0.41 14.54 7.22
CA GLY A 158 -0.06 14.93 8.55
C GLY A 158 -1.56 15.23 8.54
N GLU A 159 -2.21 15.03 9.68
CA GLU A 159 -3.65 15.25 9.87
C GLU A 159 -4.12 16.65 9.44
N ASN A 160 -3.30 17.67 9.62
CA ASN A 160 -3.62 19.06 9.29
C ASN A 160 -3.52 19.38 7.79
N THR A 161 -3.24 18.41 6.93
CA THR A 161 -3.07 18.64 5.49
C THR A 161 -4.44 18.88 4.85
N HIS A 162 -4.53 19.93 4.02
CA HIS A 162 -5.73 20.21 3.23
C HIS A 162 -6.05 19.08 2.26
N ASP A 163 -7.31 18.66 2.22
CA ASP A 163 -7.72 17.47 1.48
C ASP A 163 -7.52 17.61 -0.03
N VAL A 164 -7.61 18.81 -0.61
CA VAL A 164 -7.31 19.07 -2.04
C VAL A 164 -5.85 18.79 -2.38
N LYS A 165 -4.91 19.18 -1.49
CA LYS A 165 -3.48 18.88 -1.71
C LYS A 165 -3.22 17.38 -1.64
N LEU A 166 -3.92 16.69 -0.74
CA LEU A 166 -3.81 15.25 -0.60
C LEU A 166 -4.41 14.52 -1.81
N LEU A 167 -5.57 14.97 -2.31
CA LEU A 167 -6.18 14.51 -3.57
C LEU A 167 -5.18 14.61 -4.72
N ALA A 168 -4.65 15.81 -4.97
CA ALA A 168 -3.69 16.07 -6.04
C ALA A 168 -2.46 15.16 -5.94
N ALA A 169 -1.88 15.02 -4.74
CA ALA A 169 -0.74 14.14 -4.51
C ALA A 169 -1.07 12.67 -4.77
N THR A 170 -2.24 12.20 -4.34
CA THR A 170 -2.67 10.81 -4.55
C THR A 170 -2.93 10.52 -6.02
N LEU A 171 -3.52 11.44 -6.78
CA LEU A 171 -3.72 11.27 -8.22
C LEU A 171 -2.40 11.26 -9.01
N VAL A 172 -1.37 11.98 -8.55
CA VAL A 172 -0.01 11.91 -9.14
C VAL A 172 0.72 10.64 -8.76
N GLY A 173 0.50 10.12 -7.55
CA GLY A 173 1.22 8.96 -7.00
C GLY A 173 0.82 7.59 -7.57
N VAL A 174 0.10 7.54 -8.70
CA VAL A 174 -0.26 6.27 -9.35
C VAL A 174 1.02 5.54 -9.76
N ILE A 175 1.14 4.29 -9.32
CA ILE A 175 2.40 3.52 -9.40
C ILE A 175 2.71 3.01 -10.80
N ILE A 176 1.69 2.90 -11.63
CA ILE A 176 1.82 2.41 -13.00
C ILE A 176 1.20 3.39 -13.98
N ASP A 177 1.66 3.35 -15.22
CA ASP A 177 1.13 4.21 -16.28
C ASP A 177 -0.34 3.92 -16.50
N ARG A 178 -1.13 5.00 -16.60
CA ARG A 178 -2.56 4.91 -16.89
C ARG A 178 -2.77 4.79 -18.40
N PRO A 179 -3.82 4.12 -18.86
CA PRO A 179 -4.19 4.17 -20.28
C PRO A 179 -4.50 5.62 -20.68
N SER A 180 -4.32 5.93 -21.96
CA SER A 180 -4.70 7.25 -22.48
C SER A 180 -6.20 7.48 -22.36
N GLU A 181 -6.60 8.74 -22.21
CA GLU A 181 -8.01 9.13 -22.12
C GLU A 181 -8.81 8.75 -23.38
N ASP A 182 -8.14 8.72 -24.54
CA ASP A 182 -8.71 8.27 -25.81
C ASP A 182 -9.09 6.78 -25.80
N LEU A 183 -8.36 5.96 -25.03
CA LEU A 183 -8.62 4.52 -24.91
C LEU A 183 -9.63 4.21 -23.82
N THR A 184 -9.57 4.93 -22.70
CA THR A 184 -10.46 4.66 -21.56
C THR A 184 -10.76 5.94 -20.81
N LYS A 185 -12.05 6.29 -20.78
CA LYS A 185 -12.57 7.37 -19.94
C LYS A 185 -12.41 6.98 -18.47
N GLN A 186 -11.71 7.80 -17.68
CA GLN A 186 -11.45 7.52 -16.27
C GLN A 186 -12.36 8.38 -15.39
N ASN A 187 -13.30 7.75 -14.71
CA ASN A 187 -14.25 8.41 -13.82
C ASN A 187 -13.74 8.31 -12.37
N LEU A 188 -13.70 9.45 -11.67
CA LEU A 188 -13.24 9.51 -10.28
C LEU A 188 -14.40 9.78 -9.32
N CYS A 189 -14.74 8.77 -8.52
CA CYS A 189 -15.71 8.88 -7.44
C CYS A 189 -15.05 9.44 -6.17
N LEU A 190 -15.64 10.49 -5.60
CA LEU A 190 -15.21 11.15 -4.37
C LEU A 190 -16.41 11.40 -3.44
N ASP A 191 -16.12 11.67 -2.17
CA ASP A 191 -17.12 12.15 -1.22
C ASP A 191 -17.45 13.64 -1.44
N ALA A 192 -18.60 14.09 -0.93
CA ALA A 192 -19.07 15.47 -1.00
C ALA A 192 -18.11 16.49 -0.36
N GLY A 193 -17.17 16.04 0.49
CA GLY A 193 -16.08 16.87 1.01
C GLY A 193 -15.15 17.43 -0.07
N TYR A 194 -15.18 16.88 -1.28
CA TYR A 194 -14.38 17.34 -2.42
C TYR A 194 -15.16 18.26 -3.39
N VAL A 195 -16.31 18.80 -2.98
CA VAL A 195 -17.06 19.79 -3.75
C VAL A 195 -16.33 21.15 -3.68
N GLY A 196 -15.59 21.51 -4.72
CA GLY A 196 -14.93 22.81 -4.83
C GLY A 196 -14.16 22.98 -6.14
N VAL A 197 -14.06 24.23 -6.62
CA VAL A 197 -13.44 24.58 -7.90
C VAL A 197 -11.99 24.08 -8.00
N THR A 198 -11.22 24.21 -6.92
CA THR A 198 -9.83 23.72 -6.90
C THR A 198 -9.77 22.21 -7.01
N ALA A 199 -10.63 21.47 -6.29
CA ALA A 199 -10.65 20.01 -6.37
C ALA A 199 -11.05 19.55 -7.78
N GLN A 200 -12.11 20.15 -8.35
CA GLN A 200 -12.55 19.85 -9.70
C GLN A 200 -11.45 20.09 -10.74
N ARG A 201 -10.77 21.24 -10.65
CA ARG A 201 -9.63 21.56 -11.52
C ARG A 201 -8.52 20.52 -11.42
N GLU A 202 -8.13 20.11 -10.22
CA GLU A 202 -7.06 19.12 -10.02
C GLU A 202 -7.43 17.73 -10.60
N ILE A 203 -8.72 17.39 -10.60
CA ILE A 203 -9.26 16.13 -11.16
C ILE A 203 -9.22 16.19 -12.69
N GLU A 204 -9.77 17.26 -13.28
CA GLU A 204 -9.88 17.45 -14.72
C GLU A 204 -8.50 17.64 -15.38
N GLU A 205 -7.60 18.42 -14.78
CA GLU A 205 -6.21 18.59 -15.27
C GLU A 205 -5.42 17.28 -15.28
N ARG A 206 -5.89 16.24 -14.57
CA ARG A 206 -5.28 14.90 -14.54
C ARG A 206 -6.06 13.89 -15.37
N GLY A 207 -6.99 14.32 -16.22
CA GLY A 207 -7.67 13.43 -17.15
C GLY A 207 -8.77 12.58 -16.53
N TYR A 208 -9.29 13.00 -15.37
CA TYR A 208 -10.42 12.33 -14.73
C TYR A 208 -11.71 13.10 -14.95
N VAL A 209 -12.82 12.37 -15.08
CA VAL A 209 -14.15 12.94 -15.01
C VAL A 209 -14.64 12.89 -13.56
N PRO A 210 -14.92 14.04 -12.92
CA PRO A 210 -15.34 14.08 -11.53
C PRO A 210 -16.76 13.51 -11.36
N HIS A 211 -16.90 12.55 -10.44
CA HIS A 211 -18.20 12.06 -9.95
C HIS A 211 -18.28 12.30 -8.44
N VAL A 212 -18.57 13.55 -8.07
CA VAL A 212 -18.78 13.95 -6.69
C VAL A 212 -20.28 13.98 -6.43
N ARG A 213 -20.81 12.92 -5.80
CA ARG A 213 -22.21 12.84 -5.38
C ARG A 213 -22.31 12.76 -3.87
N THR A 214 -23.33 13.38 -3.29
CA THR A 214 -23.66 13.19 -1.88
C THR A 214 -24.20 11.78 -1.65
N ARG A 215 -24.10 11.30 -0.40
CA ARG A 215 -24.67 10.01 -0.01
C ARG A 215 -26.19 9.94 -0.22
N GLY A 216 -26.89 11.06 -0.05
CA GLY A 216 -28.35 11.13 -0.26
C GLY A 216 -28.73 10.93 -1.72
N GLU A 217 -28.05 11.62 -2.63
CA GLU A 217 -28.28 11.50 -4.09
C GLU A 217 -28.00 10.08 -4.60
N GLU A 218 -26.99 9.39 -4.06
CA GLU A 218 -26.73 8.00 -4.43
C GLU A 218 -27.83 7.04 -3.95
N ILE A 219 -28.38 7.25 -2.75
CA ILE A 219 -29.48 6.43 -2.23
C ILE A 219 -30.73 6.65 -3.09
N GLU A 220 -31.05 7.91 -3.39
CA GLU A 220 -32.17 8.22 -4.27
C GLU A 220 -32.00 7.63 -5.67
N GLU A 221 -30.78 7.64 -6.22
CA GLU A 221 -30.50 7.03 -7.53
C GLU A 221 -30.61 5.51 -7.48
N GLN A 222 -30.18 4.85 -6.39
CA GLN A 222 -30.40 3.41 -6.20
C GLN A 222 -31.88 3.06 -6.14
N ASP A 223 -32.68 3.88 -5.45
CA ASP A 223 -34.13 3.68 -5.35
C ASP A 223 -34.84 3.88 -6.70
N LYS A 224 -34.35 4.82 -7.52
CA LYS A 224 -34.92 5.13 -8.85
C LYS A 224 -34.41 4.23 -9.96
N ASN A 225 -33.20 3.70 -9.85
CA ASN A 225 -32.51 2.93 -10.88
C ASN A 225 -31.93 1.63 -10.29
N PRO A 226 -32.62 0.49 -10.49
CA PRO A 226 -32.17 -0.82 -9.98
C PRO A 226 -30.79 -1.26 -10.48
N ASP A 227 -30.34 -0.74 -11.63
CA ASP A 227 -29.04 -1.06 -12.22
C ASP A 227 -27.91 -0.14 -11.72
N PHE A 228 -28.24 0.93 -10.97
CA PHE A 228 -27.24 1.84 -10.43
C PHE A 228 -26.43 1.17 -9.32
N LYS A 229 -25.11 1.12 -9.53
CA LYS A 229 -24.14 0.65 -8.53
C LYS A 229 -23.38 1.85 -8.01
N ALA A 230 -23.53 2.15 -6.73
CA ALA A 230 -22.62 3.09 -6.08
C ALA A 230 -21.21 2.51 -6.14
N ARG A 231 -20.22 3.34 -6.49
CA ARG A 231 -18.83 2.90 -6.69
C ARG A 231 -17.88 3.43 -5.61
N ARG A 232 -18.29 4.46 -4.86
CA ARG A 232 -17.48 5.07 -3.78
C ARG A 232 -17.04 4.06 -2.71
N TRP A 233 -17.88 3.09 -2.35
CA TRP A 233 -17.57 2.09 -1.31
C TRP A 233 -16.33 1.22 -1.62
N VAL A 234 -15.87 1.18 -2.88
CA VAL A 234 -14.74 0.35 -3.28
C VAL A 234 -13.43 0.81 -2.61
N VAL A 235 -13.22 2.12 -2.43
CA VAL A 235 -12.03 2.60 -1.71
C VAL A 235 -12.12 2.30 -0.21
N GLU A 236 -13.33 2.28 0.38
CA GLU A 236 -13.53 1.83 1.76
C GLU A 236 -13.17 0.35 1.91
N VAL A 237 -13.53 -0.49 0.93
CA VAL A 237 -13.08 -1.88 0.86
C VAL A 237 -11.56 -1.97 0.76
N CYS A 238 -10.94 -1.13 -0.06
CA CYS A 238 -9.48 -1.06 -0.15
C CYS A 238 -8.85 -0.73 1.22
N HIS A 239 -9.39 0.26 1.95
CA HIS A 239 -8.98 0.54 3.32
C HIS A 239 -9.19 -0.65 4.27
N ALA A 240 -10.31 -1.36 4.15
CA ALA A 240 -10.59 -2.56 4.95
C ALA A 240 -9.57 -3.68 4.68
N TRP A 241 -9.09 -3.84 3.43
CA TRP A 241 -7.99 -4.77 3.12
C TRP A 241 -6.70 -4.41 3.84
N PHE A 242 -6.32 -3.13 3.88
CA PHE A 242 -5.17 -2.68 4.67
C PHE A 242 -5.33 -2.94 6.17
N ASN A 243 -6.56 -2.83 6.70
CA ASN A 243 -6.85 -3.09 8.11
C ASN A 243 -6.62 -4.56 8.51
N ARG A 244 -6.57 -5.49 7.55
CA ARG A 244 -6.19 -6.90 7.81
C ARG A 244 -4.71 -7.08 8.13
N PHE A 245 -3.89 -6.07 7.94
CA PHE A 245 -2.47 -6.07 8.32
C PHE A 245 -2.33 -5.31 9.64
N ARG A 246 -2.26 -6.06 10.76
CA ARG A 246 -2.37 -5.48 12.10
C ARG A 246 -1.33 -4.39 12.38
N LYS A 247 -0.17 -4.47 11.74
CA LYS A 247 0.91 -3.47 11.84
C LYS A 247 0.51 -2.08 11.31
N LEU A 248 -0.53 -2.01 10.46
CA LEU A 248 -0.99 -0.78 9.83
C LEU A 248 -2.18 -0.12 10.55
N LEU A 249 -2.82 -0.80 11.51
CA LEU A 249 -3.97 -0.25 12.25
C LEU A 249 -3.58 0.96 13.10
N VAL A 250 -2.37 0.94 13.65
CA VAL A 250 -1.76 2.05 14.39
C VAL A 250 -0.34 2.22 13.87
N ARG A 251 -0.01 3.43 13.44
CA ARG A 251 1.33 3.77 12.96
C ARG A 251 2.27 3.93 14.16
N TYR A 252 3.06 2.88 14.42
CA TYR A 252 4.18 2.94 15.37
C TYR A 252 5.51 3.31 14.70
N GLU A 253 5.58 3.27 13.37
CA GLU A 253 6.78 3.66 12.63
C GLU A 253 7.02 5.16 12.73
N LYS A 254 8.22 5.53 13.20
CA LYS A 254 8.58 6.93 13.48
C LYS A 254 8.66 7.78 12.20
N MET A 255 9.28 7.21 11.18
CA MET A 255 9.56 7.89 9.90
C MET A 255 8.49 7.58 8.86
N GLN A 256 8.22 8.54 7.96
CA GLN A 256 7.24 8.37 6.89
C GLN A 256 7.62 7.22 5.97
N ARG A 257 8.89 7.21 5.54
CA ARG A 257 9.44 6.22 4.59
C ARG A 257 9.27 4.77 5.07
N SER A 258 9.47 4.53 6.37
CA SER A 258 9.31 3.20 6.97
C SER A 258 7.84 2.78 6.99
N TYR A 259 6.93 3.70 7.29
CA TYR A 259 5.51 3.39 7.24
C TYR A 259 5.03 3.15 5.80
N LEU A 260 5.48 3.98 4.86
CA LEU A 260 5.15 3.85 3.44
C LEU A 260 5.64 2.51 2.87
N GLY A 261 6.86 2.07 3.21
CA GLY A 261 7.36 0.76 2.78
C GLY A 261 6.47 -0.41 3.24
N LEU A 262 5.91 -0.34 4.46
CA LEU A 262 4.95 -1.33 4.94
C LEU A 262 3.60 -1.26 4.20
N LEU A 263 3.14 -0.05 3.84
CA LEU A 263 1.94 0.13 3.02
C LEU A 263 2.13 -0.43 1.62
N MET A 264 3.24 -0.13 0.96
CA MET A 264 3.57 -0.64 -0.38
C MET A 264 3.67 -2.17 -0.38
N LEU A 265 4.31 -2.76 0.63
CA LEU A 265 4.32 -4.21 0.79
C LEU A 265 2.90 -4.78 0.98
N ALA A 266 2.07 -4.16 1.82
CA ALA A 266 0.67 -4.58 1.97
C ALA A 266 -0.12 -4.44 0.66
N ALA A 267 0.09 -3.37 -0.09
CA ALA A 267 -0.55 -3.12 -1.38
C ALA A 267 -0.21 -4.22 -2.40
N SER A 268 1.08 -4.58 -2.52
CA SER A 268 1.51 -5.71 -3.37
C SER A 268 0.81 -7.02 -3.00
N VAL A 269 0.70 -7.33 -1.69
CA VAL A 269 0.02 -8.54 -1.23
C VAL A 269 -1.49 -8.48 -1.51
N ILE A 270 -2.13 -7.32 -1.44
CA ILE A 270 -3.55 -7.14 -1.79
C ILE A 270 -3.76 -7.43 -3.28
N VAL A 271 -2.92 -6.86 -4.15
CA VAL A 271 -2.99 -7.02 -5.60
C VAL A 271 -2.77 -8.48 -6.00
N LEU A 272 -1.68 -9.11 -5.55
CA LEU A 272 -1.34 -10.51 -5.89
C LEU A 272 -2.41 -11.52 -5.42
N ARG A 273 -3.15 -11.21 -4.35
CA ARG A 273 -4.26 -12.06 -3.88
C ARG A 273 -5.50 -11.99 -4.77
N LYS A 274 -5.64 -10.93 -5.58
CA LYS A 274 -6.77 -10.73 -6.47
C LYS A 274 -6.57 -11.37 -7.84
N ILE A 275 -5.35 -11.76 -8.20
CA ILE A 275 -5.06 -12.54 -9.40
C ILE A 275 -5.72 -13.92 -9.25
N LYS A 276 -6.63 -14.28 -10.16
CA LYS A 276 -7.26 -15.59 -10.15
C LYS A 276 -6.22 -16.61 -10.56
N ARG A 277 -6.04 -17.62 -9.71
CA ARG A 277 -5.11 -18.69 -10.03
C ARG A 277 -5.71 -19.65 -11.05
N GLN A 278 -4.97 -19.93 -12.12
CA GLN A 278 -5.21 -21.12 -12.93
C GLN A 278 -4.90 -22.43 -12.18
N ASN A 279 -4.11 -22.39 -11.09
CA ASN A 279 -3.80 -23.56 -10.25
C ASN A 279 -3.83 -23.24 -8.74
N LYS A 280 -4.63 -24.00 -7.98
CA LYS A 280 -4.96 -23.85 -6.55
C LYS A 280 -3.75 -23.85 -5.60
N GLY A 281 -3.10 -22.69 -5.41
CA GLY A 281 -1.93 -22.58 -4.52
C GLY A 281 -1.96 -21.49 -3.44
N ASN A 282 -3.13 -21.02 -2.97
CA ASN A 282 -3.32 -20.04 -1.87
C ASN A 282 -2.14 -19.09 -1.51
N ILE A 283 -2.14 -17.86 -2.03
CA ILE A 283 -1.44 -16.76 -1.37
C ILE A 283 -2.32 -16.38 -0.19
N ILE A 284 -2.04 -17.01 0.96
CA ILE A 284 -2.16 -16.33 2.24
C ILE A 284 -3.60 -15.81 2.55
N TYR A 285 -4.55 -16.70 2.84
CA TYR A 285 -5.84 -16.27 3.39
C TYR A 285 -5.74 -16.15 4.92
N GLY A 286 -5.89 -14.93 5.44
CA GLY A 286 -6.18 -14.64 6.85
C GLY A 286 -6.69 -13.23 7.03
#